data_AF-A0A6L9M7R1-F1
#
_entry.id   AF-A0A6L9M7R1-F1
#
_cell.length_a   1.000
_cell.length_b   1.000
_cell.length_c   1.000
_cell.angle_alpha   90.00
_cell.angle_beta   90.00
_cell.angle_gamma   90.00
#
_symmetry.space_group_name_H-M   'P 1'
#
loop_
_entity.id
_entity.type
_entity.pdbx_description
1 polymer ?
#
loop_
_entity_poly.entity_id
_entity_poly.type
_entity_poly.pdbx_seq_one_letter_code
_entity_poly.pdbx_strand_id
1 'polypeptide(L)'
;MTQETPESIIPDEEIERVHANADFGGMPKRDVVNMGVLKVASGYYQGHTSNQIIREHGLVTDEYDLTPKGKAYLWAVYCTAHPNF
;
A
#
# COMPACT_ATOMS: atom_id res chain seq x y z
N MET A 1 0.52 19.67 12.73
CA MET A 1 0.23 18.81 11.57
C MET A 1 -0.08 17.44 12.13
N THR A 2 -1.32 16.96 11.98
CA THR A 2 -1.65 15.57 12.31
C THR A 2 -0.87 14.67 11.36
N GLN A 3 -0.14 13.70 11.92
CA GLN A 3 0.59 12.70 11.15
C GLN A 3 -0.43 11.84 10.40
N GLU A 4 -0.26 11.67 9.09
CA GLU A 4 -1.11 10.78 8.31
C GLU A 4 -0.79 9.32 8.67
N THR A 5 -1.83 8.51 8.85
CA THR A 5 -1.71 7.05 9.03
C THR A 5 -2.05 6.35 7.71
N PRO A 6 -1.63 5.08 7.51
CA PRO A 6 -2.04 4.31 6.34
C PRO A 6 -3.57 4.29 6.14
N GLU A 7 -4.33 4.24 7.24
CA GLU A 7 -5.80 4.22 7.26
C GLU A 7 -6.41 5.57 6.89
N SER A 8 -5.73 6.69 7.18
CA SER A 8 -6.21 8.01 6.75
C SER A 8 -5.99 8.25 5.24
N ILE A 9 -5.03 7.56 4.63
CA ILE A 9 -4.73 7.65 3.18
C ILE A 9 -5.54 6.64 2.38
N ILE A 10 -5.74 5.43 2.92
CA ILE A 10 -6.61 4.39 2.37
C ILE A 10 -7.50 3.87 3.50
N PRO A 11 -8.77 4.28 3.56
CA PRO A 11 -9.72 3.77 4.55
C PRO A 11 -9.88 2.25 4.49
N ASP A 12 -10.22 1.61 5.60
CA ASP A 12 -10.48 0.16 5.66
C ASP A 12 -11.53 -0.29 4.63
N GLU A 13 -12.60 0.49 4.46
CA GLU A 13 -13.64 0.23 3.45
C GLU A 13 -13.09 0.22 2.02
N GLU A 14 -12.10 1.06 1.71
CA GLU A 14 -11.46 1.11 0.40
C GLU A 14 -10.59 -0.13 0.19
N ILE A 15 -9.81 -0.52 1.20
CA ILE A 15 -9.01 -1.76 1.16
C ILE A 15 -9.90 -2.97 0.92
N GLU A 16 -11.01 -3.08 1.65
CA GLU A 16 -11.94 -4.20 1.52
C GLU A 16 -12.53 -4.25 0.11
N ARG A 17 -12.97 -3.09 -0.40
CA ARG A 17 -13.58 -2.95 -1.73
C ARG A 17 -12.59 -3.28 -2.86
N VAL A 18 -11.37 -2.78 -2.82
CA VAL A 18 -10.36 -2.98 -3.89
C VAL A 18 -9.82 -4.41 -3.89
N HIS A 19 -9.60 -5.02 -2.73
CA HIS A 19 -9.18 -6.43 -2.69
C HIS A 19 -10.30 -7.38 -3.15
N ALA A 20 -11.57 -7.01 -2.94
CA ALA A 20 -12.73 -7.81 -3.30
C ALA A 20 -12.55 -9.28 -2.87
N ASN A 21 -12.48 -10.21 -3.83
CA ASN A 21 -12.31 -11.65 -3.61
C ASN A 21 -10.86 -12.15 -3.74
N ALA A 22 -9.88 -11.25 -3.79
CA ALA A 22 -8.47 -11.65 -3.89
C ALA A 22 -8.02 -12.35 -2.61
N ASP A 23 -7.52 -13.57 -2.77
CA ASP A 23 -7.07 -14.43 -1.67
C ASP A 23 -5.54 -14.42 -1.56
N PHE A 24 -5.04 -13.95 -0.42
CA PHE A 24 -3.63 -13.96 -0.05
C PHE A 24 -3.37 -14.88 1.17
N GLY A 25 -4.25 -15.86 1.37
CA GLY A 25 -4.23 -16.77 2.52
C GLY A 25 -4.50 -16.02 3.82
N GLY A 26 -3.66 -16.24 4.82
CA GLY A 26 -3.78 -15.59 6.12
C GLY A 26 -3.19 -14.17 6.19
N MET A 27 -2.67 -13.62 5.09
CA MET A 27 -2.08 -12.29 5.07
C MET A 27 -3.18 -11.21 5.12
N PRO A 28 -3.15 -10.27 6.09
CA PRO A 28 -4.05 -9.14 6.11
C PRO A 28 -3.95 -8.31 4.82
N LYS A 29 -5.08 -7.84 4.30
CA LYS A 29 -5.13 -7.02 3.06
C LYS A 29 -4.24 -5.76 3.16
N ARG A 30 -4.21 -5.13 4.33
CA ARG A 30 -3.33 -3.99 4.62
C ARG A 30 -1.85 -4.36 4.44
N ASP A 31 -1.43 -5.55 4.87
CA ASP A 31 -0.05 -6.02 4.73
C ASP A 31 0.31 -6.33 3.28
N VAL A 32 -0.65 -6.79 2.47
CA VAL A 32 -0.47 -6.93 1.02
C VAL A 32 -0.12 -5.59 0.38
N VAL A 33 -0.85 -4.52 0.73
CA VAL A 33 -0.59 -3.16 0.25
C VAL A 33 0.74 -2.64 0.77
N ASN A 34 1.00 -2.74 2.07
CA ASN A 34 2.23 -2.29 2.71
C ASN A 34 3.46 -2.91 2.04
N MET A 35 3.45 -4.24 1.86
CA MET A 35 4.54 -4.96 1.20
C MET A 35 4.62 -4.63 -0.29
N GLY A 36 3.49 -4.48 -0.98
CA GLY A 36 3.44 -4.12 -2.40
C GLY A 36 4.14 -2.78 -2.68
N VAL A 37 3.80 -1.75 -1.91
CA VAL A 37 4.41 -0.41 -2.03
C VAL A 37 5.90 -0.43 -1.66
N LEU A 38 6.28 -1.17 -0.61
CA LEU A 38 7.70 -1.33 -0.23
C LEU A 38 8.52 -2.03 -1.32
N LYS A 39 7.96 -3.07 -1.95
CA LYS A 39 8.60 -3.78 -3.06
C LYS A 39 8.84 -2.86 -4.24
N VAL A 40 7.87 -2.02 -4.61
CA VAL A 40 8.05 -1.00 -5.66
C VAL A 40 9.19 -0.05 -5.30
N ALA A 41 9.16 0.53 -4.09
CA ALA A 41 10.19 1.47 -3.64
C ALA A 41 11.61 0.87 -3.64
N SER A 42 11.69 -0.44 -3.42
CA SER A 42 12.96 -1.18 -3.29
C SER A 42 13.41 -1.85 -4.59
N GLY A 43 12.63 -1.75 -5.68
CA GLY A 43 12.91 -2.40 -6.96
C GLY A 43 12.73 -3.92 -6.95
N TYR A 44 11.95 -4.47 -6.01
CA TYR A 44 11.62 -5.89 -5.97
C TYR A 44 10.40 -6.23 -6.83
N TYR A 45 10.42 -7.45 -7.37
CA TYR A 45 9.30 -8.01 -8.12
C TYR A 45 8.07 -8.26 -7.23
N GLN A 46 6.89 -8.10 -7.81
CA GLN A 46 5.62 -8.52 -7.23
C GLN A 46 4.70 -9.17 -8.27
N GLY A 47 3.76 -10.00 -7.79
CA GLY A 47 2.81 -10.68 -8.65
C GLY A 47 1.75 -9.74 -9.23
N HIS A 48 1.08 -10.19 -10.29
CA HIS A 48 0.09 -9.39 -11.02
C HIS A 48 -1.05 -8.88 -10.11
N THR A 49 -1.62 -9.76 -9.28
CA THR A 49 -2.75 -9.41 -8.40
C THR A 49 -2.38 -8.33 -7.38
N SER A 50 -1.23 -8.44 -6.70
CA SER A 50 -0.81 -7.41 -5.74
C SER A 50 -0.49 -6.09 -6.44
N ASN A 51 0.11 -6.15 -7.64
CA ASN A 51 0.39 -4.95 -8.43
C ASN A 51 -0.90 -4.24 -8.85
N GLN A 52 -1.90 -5.01 -9.28
CA GLN A 52 -3.20 -4.46 -9.66
C GLN A 52 -3.89 -3.77 -8.49
N ILE A 53 -3.86 -4.38 -7.30
CA ILE A 53 -4.44 -3.79 -6.08
C ILE A 53 -3.80 -2.44 -5.74
N ILE A 54 -2.46 -2.35 -5.72
CA ILE A 54 -1.79 -1.09 -5.37
C ILE A 54 -1.91 -0.03 -6.48
N ARG A 55 -2.11 -0.43 -7.75
CA ARG A 55 -2.49 0.47 -8.84
C ARG A 55 -3.91 1.00 -8.69
N GLU A 56 -4.87 0.16 -8.34
CA GLU A 56 -6.27 0.56 -8.13
C GLU A 56 -6.43 1.53 -6.94
N HIS A 57 -5.56 1.43 -5.94
CA HIS A 57 -5.45 2.43 -4.88
C HIS A 57 -4.75 3.73 -5.32
N GLY A 58 -4.18 3.79 -6.52
CA GLY A 58 -3.44 4.93 -7.05
C GLY A 58 -2.06 5.14 -6.40
N LEU A 59 -1.46 4.08 -5.84
CA LEU A 59 -0.16 4.15 -5.16
C LEU A 59 1.02 4.00 -6.12
N VAL A 60 0.79 3.38 -7.27
CA VAL A 60 1.83 3.05 -8.26
C VAL A 60 1.34 3.41 -9.66
N THR A 61 2.25 3.84 -10.54
CA THR A 61 1.99 4.10 -11.96
C THR A 61 1.93 2.81 -12.79
N ASP A 62 1.61 2.94 -14.08
CA ASP A 62 1.67 1.80 -15.00
C ASP A 62 3.11 1.33 -15.23
N GLU A 63 4.09 2.23 -15.11
CA GLU A 63 5.52 1.98 -15.23
C GLU A 63 6.15 1.35 -13.98
N TYR A 64 5.36 1.05 -12.95
CA TYR A 64 5.83 0.46 -11.69
C TYR A 64 6.68 1.42 -10.85
N ASP A 65 6.31 2.70 -10.82
CA ASP A 65 6.90 3.72 -9.95
C ASP A 65 5.90 4.22 -8.90
N LEU A 66 6.37 4.63 -7.72
CA LEU A 66 5.49 5.22 -6.70
C LEU A 66 4.94 6.59 -7.11
N THR A 67 3.62 6.74 -7.01
CA THR A 67 2.94 8.04 -7.12
C THR A 67 3.21 8.90 -5.87
N PRO A 68 2.84 10.20 -5.87
CA PRO A 68 2.85 11.00 -4.64
C PRO A 68 2.04 10.36 -3.49
N LYS A 69 0.85 9.80 -3.80
CA LYS A 69 0.03 9.06 -2.83
C LYS A 69 0.77 7.81 -2.32
N GLY A 70 1.45 7.07 -3.20
CA GLY A 70 2.27 5.92 -2.84
C GLY A 70 3.41 6.25 -1.88
N LYS A 71 4.13 7.35 -2.14
CA LYS A 71 5.21 7.82 -1.26
C LYS A 71 4.68 8.26 0.11
N ALA A 72 3.58 9.01 0.14
CA ALA A 72 2.92 9.41 1.38
C ALA A 72 2.45 8.18 2.18
N TYR A 73 1.83 7.21 1.51
CA TYR A 73 1.40 5.95 2.13
C TYR A 73 2.58 5.17 2.73
N LEU A 74 3.66 4.99 1.96
CA LEU A 74 4.85 4.29 2.45
C LEU A 74 5.46 4.98 3.68
N TRP A 75 5.50 6.31 3.66
CA TRP A 75 5.98 7.09 4.79
C TRP A 75 5.08 6.93 6.02
N ALA A 76 3.76 6.98 5.84
CA ALA A 76 2.80 6.74 6.91
C ALA A 76 2.95 5.34 7.53
N VAL A 77 3.19 4.31 6.71
CA VAL A 77 3.48 2.93 7.18
C VAL A 77 4.76 2.92 8.04
N TYR A 78 5.84 3.56 7.56
CA TYR A 78 7.09 3.63 8.30
C TYR A 78 6.92 4.33 9.65
N CYS A 79 6.33 5.52 9.65
CA CYS A 79 6.06 6.32 10.85
C CYS A 79 5.19 5.59 11.87
N THR A 80 4.13 4.89 11.41
CA THR A 80 3.25 4.13 12.30
C THR A 80 3.99 2.99 12.99
N ALA A 81 4.90 2.32 12.29
CA ALA A 81 5.77 1.29 12.87
C ALA A 81 6.90 1.87 13.74
N HIS A 82 7.23 3.16 13.58
CA HIS A 82 8.38 3.82 14.22
C HIS A 82 7.97 5.19 14.80
N PRO A 83 7.13 5.24 15.84
CA PRO A 83 6.53 6.49 16.33
C PRO A 83 7.53 7.48 16.98
N ASN A 84 8.78 7.08 17.15
CA ASN A 84 9.84 7.88 17.78
C ASN A 84 10.87 8.42 16.77
N PHE A 85 10.61 8.28 15.47
CA PHE A 85 11.37 8.87 14.36
C PHE A 85 10.52 9.93 13.66
#